data_AF-A0A6V7CP84-F1
#
_entry.id   AF-A0A6V7CP84-F1
#
_cell.length_a   1.000
_cell.length_b   1.000
_cell.length_c   1.000
_cell.angle_alpha   90.00
_cell.angle_beta   90.00
_cell.angle_gamma   90.00
#
_symmetry.space_group_name_H-M   'P 1'
#
loop_
_entity.id
_entity.type
_entity.pdbx_description
1 polymer ?
#
loop_
_entity_poly.entity_id
_entity_poly.type
_entity_poly.pdbx_seq_one_letter_code
_entity_poly.pdbx_strand_id
1 'polypeptide(L)'
;MSAIDAGDEPLLPPGFRWDRPWQGAMGPPTALFLEGEEVARLVQRLTGEWYVLLERQRPAPPGKPFAPFVQRECSSLDQGRRGTVMWAVRHEARIRAEVTAQRVRS
;
A
#
# COMPACT_ATOMS: atom_id res chain seq x y z
N MET A 1 -21.83 5.43 22.02
CA MET A 1 -21.39 5.48 20.61
C MET A 1 -20.55 4.23 20.37
N SER A 2 -21.02 3.41 19.44
CA SER A 2 -20.78 1.97 19.37
C SER A 2 -19.31 1.57 19.27
N ALA A 3 -18.97 0.56 20.07
CA ALA A 3 -17.84 -0.32 19.86
C ALA A 3 -17.96 -0.92 18.45
N ILE A 4 -17.05 -0.51 17.58
CA ILE A 4 -16.73 -1.26 16.37
C ILE A 4 -15.75 -2.32 16.82
N ASP A 5 -16.20 -3.57 16.82
CA ASP A 5 -15.39 -4.74 17.12
C ASP A 5 -14.05 -4.67 16.38
N ALA A 6 -12.96 -4.94 17.10
CA ALA A 6 -11.62 -5.15 16.55
C ALA A 6 -11.52 -6.45 15.73
N GLY A 7 -12.64 -6.98 15.23
CA GLY A 7 -12.78 -8.34 14.69
C GLY A 7 -13.00 -8.45 13.18
N ASP A 8 -13.12 -7.34 12.44
CA ASP A 8 -13.32 -7.35 10.99
C ASP A 8 -12.24 -6.54 10.28
N GLU A 9 -10.96 -6.87 10.56
CA GLU A 9 -9.86 -6.37 9.74
C GLU A 9 -10.05 -6.97 8.34
N PRO A 10 -10.26 -6.14 7.29
CA PRO A 10 -10.54 -6.65 5.96
C PRO A 10 -9.41 -7.59 5.53
N LEU A 11 -9.78 -8.79 5.11
CA LEU A 11 -8.83 -9.82 4.73
C LEU A 11 -8.04 -9.38 3.49
N LEU A 12 -6.72 -9.47 3.57
CA LEU A 12 -5.86 -9.26 2.42
C LEU A 12 -6.07 -10.35 1.37
N PRO A 13 -6.08 -10.01 0.07
CA PRO A 13 -6.06 -11.03 -0.97
C PRO A 13 -4.82 -11.91 -0.87
N PRO A 14 -4.86 -13.18 -1.32
CA PRO A 14 -3.74 -14.11 -1.22
C PRO A 14 -2.42 -13.55 -1.77
N GLY A 15 -1.31 -13.71 -1.04
CA GLY A 15 0.01 -13.23 -1.47
C GLY A 15 0.27 -11.74 -1.26
N PHE A 16 -0.75 -10.95 -0.91
CA PHE A 16 -0.52 -9.63 -0.35
C PHE A 16 -0.09 -9.75 1.11
N ARG A 17 0.87 -8.93 1.55
CA ARG A 17 1.32 -8.91 2.95
C ARG A 17 1.77 -7.52 3.38
N TRP A 18 1.46 -7.18 4.62
CA TRP A 18 2.05 -6.00 5.27
C TRP A 18 3.48 -6.32 5.71
N ASP A 19 4.42 -5.42 5.41
CA ASP A 19 5.81 -5.51 5.86
C ASP A 19 6.42 -4.11 6.07
N ARG A 20 7.65 -4.07 6.55
CA ARG A 20 8.43 -2.84 6.69
C ARG A 20 8.84 -2.32 5.30
N PRO A 21 8.75 -0.99 5.06
CA PRO A 21 9.15 -0.40 3.78
C PRO A 21 10.67 -0.44 3.52
N TRP A 22 11.50 -0.57 4.56
CA TRP A 22 12.95 -0.82 4.47
C TRP A 22 13.43 -1.49 5.77
N GLN A 23 14.64 -2.07 5.75
CA GLN A 23 15.16 -2.90 6.86
C GLN A 23 15.23 -2.18 8.22
N GLY A 24 15.60 -0.90 8.21
CA GLY A 24 15.70 -0.07 9.42
C GLY A 24 14.42 0.70 9.78
N ALA A 25 13.27 0.40 9.17
CA ALA A 25 12.02 1.09 9.49
C ALA A 25 11.54 0.73 10.90
N MET A 26 11.29 1.75 11.71
CA MET A 26 10.76 1.59 13.07
C MET A 26 9.23 1.64 13.07
N GLY A 27 8.63 1.03 14.10
CA GLY A 27 7.17 1.00 14.26
C GLY A 27 6.49 -0.15 13.50
N PRO A 28 5.15 -0.07 13.35
CA PRO A 28 4.37 -1.13 12.71
C PRO A 28 4.65 -1.22 11.19
N PRO A 29 4.39 -2.37 10.55
CA PRO A 29 4.48 -2.51 9.10
C PRO A 29 3.55 -1.52 8.36
N THR A 30 4.11 -0.69 7.48
CA THR A 30 3.37 0.34 6.74
C THR A 30 3.37 0.14 5.23
N ALA A 31 4.13 -0.81 4.69
CA ALA A 31 4.14 -1.11 3.26
C ALA A 31 3.34 -2.38 2.97
N LEU A 32 2.53 -2.32 1.92
CA LEU A 32 1.82 -3.48 1.38
C LEU A 32 2.61 -4.02 0.19
N PHE A 33 2.96 -5.30 0.27
CA PHE A 33 3.70 -6.00 -0.76
C PHE A 33 2.84 -7.05 -1.45
N LEU A 34 3.13 -7.29 -2.72
CA LEU A 34 2.65 -8.43 -3.49
C LEU A 34 3.88 -9.08 -4.16
N GLU A 35 4.16 -10.35 -3.86
CA GLU A 35 5.27 -11.11 -4.47
C GLU A 35 6.65 -10.40 -4.39
N GLY A 36 6.88 -9.65 -3.31
CA GLY A 36 8.12 -8.89 -3.09
C GLY A 36 8.13 -7.48 -3.67
N GLU A 37 7.13 -7.11 -4.48
CA GLU A 37 6.97 -5.75 -5.02
C GLU A 37 6.11 -4.90 -4.07
N GLU A 38 6.57 -3.69 -3.77
CA GLU A 38 5.78 -2.74 -2.97
C GLU A 38 4.66 -2.15 -3.84
N VAL A 39 3.41 -2.32 -3.43
CA VAL A 39 2.24 -1.83 -4.18
C VAL A 39 1.58 -0.61 -3.52
N ALA A 40 1.72 -0.47 -2.21
CA ALA A 40 1.27 0.69 -1.46
C ALA A 40 2.12 0.93 -0.20
N ARG A 41 2.11 2.16 0.30
CA ARG A 41 2.82 2.54 1.54
C ARG A 41 2.07 3.60 2.31
N LEU A 42 1.82 3.35 3.59
CA LEU A 42 1.34 4.33 4.56
C LEU A 42 2.50 5.18 5.07
N VAL A 43 2.29 6.49 5.12
CA VAL A 43 3.27 7.46 5.57
C VAL A 43 2.60 8.41 6.57
N GLN A 44 3.24 8.58 7.72
CA GLN A 44 2.84 9.58 8.69
C GLN A 44 3.52 10.91 8.36
N ARG A 45 2.74 11.99 8.34
CA ARG A 45 3.25 13.36 8.28
C ARG A 45 3.86 13.74 9.63
N LEU A 46 4.74 14.74 9.64
CA LEU A 46 5.29 15.29 10.88
C LEU A 46 4.20 15.88 11.79
N THR A 47 3.10 16.33 11.21
CA THR A 47 1.90 16.86 11.88
C THR A 47 1.00 15.76 12.47
N GLY A 48 1.30 14.49 12.21
CA GLY A 48 0.64 13.33 12.82
C GLY A 48 -0.43 12.67 11.93
N GLU A 49 -0.95 13.38 10.93
CA GLU A 49 -1.89 12.80 9.95
C GLU A 49 -1.19 11.81 9.03
N TRP A 50 -1.99 10.97 8.37
CA TRP A 50 -1.49 9.90 7.53
C TRP A 50 -1.89 10.12 6.06
N TYR A 51 -1.11 9.54 5.17
CA TYR A 51 -1.51 9.33 3.79
C TYR A 51 -1.01 7.99 3.31
N VAL A 52 -1.65 7.46 2.27
CA VAL A 52 -1.18 6.29 1.54
C VAL A 52 -0.69 6.72 0.16
N LEU A 53 0.49 6.22 -0.20
CA LEU A 53 0.99 6.20 -1.57
C LEU A 53 0.54 4.89 -2.20
N LEU A 54 -0.32 4.96 -3.21
CA LEU A 54 -0.78 3.82 -4.01
C LEU A 54 0.04 3.71 -5.29
N GLU A 55 -0.13 2.58 -5.99
CA GLU A 55 0.45 2.34 -7.32
C GLU A 55 1.99 2.36 -7.33
N ARG A 56 2.62 1.95 -6.22
CA ARG A 56 4.07 1.97 -6.03
C ARG A 56 4.83 1.07 -7.02
N GLN A 57 4.17 0.04 -7.53
CA GLN A 57 4.67 -0.89 -8.54
C GLN A 57 4.72 -0.33 -9.96
N ARG A 58 4.11 0.85 -10.22
CA ARG A 58 4.06 1.39 -11.57
C ARG A 58 5.43 1.96 -11.99
N PRO A 59 5.88 1.68 -13.22
CA PRO A 59 7.15 2.21 -13.71
C PRO A 59 7.05 3.72 -13.93
N ALA A 60 8.20 4.38 -13.91
CA ALA A 60 8.30 5.77 -14.35
C ALA A 60 7.93 5.88 -15.84
N PRO A 61 7.09 6.86 -16.24
CA PRO A 61 6.84 7.13 -17.65
C PRO A 61 8.12 7.51 -18.41
N PRO A 62 8.18 7.30 -19.74
CA PRO A 62 9.33 7.72 -20.55
C PRO A 62 9.69 9.19 -20.32
N GLY A 63 10.98 9.47 -20.13
CA GLY A 63 11.49 10.82 -19.88
C GLY A 63 11.16 11.39 -18.48
N LYS A 64 10.62 10.57 -17.57
CA LYS A 64 10.41 10.95 -16.16
C LYS A 64 11.32 10.11 -15.25
N PRO A 65 11.93 10.73 -14.22
CA PRO A 65 12.78 9.99 -13.29
C PRO A 65 11.97 9.10 -12.33
N PHE A 66 10.69 9.42 -12.10
CA PHE A 66 9.83 8.70 -11.15
C PHE A 66 8.40 8.56 -11.68
N ALA A 67 7.70 7.52 -11.22
CA ALA A 67 6.27 7.36 -11.44
C ALA A 67 5.46 8.43 -10.65
N PRO A 68 4.30 8.89 -11.17
CA PRO A 68 3.45 9.81 -10.43
C PRO A 68 3.00 9.24 -9.08
N PHE A 69 3.06 10.03 -8.02
CA PHE A 69 2.53 9.63 -6.72
C PHE A 69 1.00 9.67 -6.72
N VAL A 70 0.38 8.50 -6.53
CA VAL A 70 -1.06 8.41 -6.29
C VAL A 70 -1.29 8.46 -4.79
N GLN A 71 -1.44 9.68 -4.27
CA GLN A 71 -1.62 9.93 -2.84
C GLN A 71 -3.11 10.00 -2.45
N ARG A 72 -3.45 9.38 -1.31
CA ARG A 72 -4.76 9.52 -0.65
C ARG A 72 -4.57 9.81 0.83
N GLU A 73 -5.21 10.86 1.33
CA GLU A 73 -5.16 11.20 2.76
C GLU A 73 -5.96 10.17 3.58
N CYS A 74 -5.49 9.89 4.80
CA CYS A 74 -6.21 9.12 5.80
C CYS A 74 -5.93 9.69 7.22
N SER A 75 -6.89 9.62 8.12
CA SER A 75 -6.76 10.24 9.45
C SER A 75 -5.99 9.39 10.46
N SER A 76 -5.74 8.11 10.17
CA SER A 76 -4.98 7.21 11.04
C SER A 76 -4.37 6.04 10.29
N LEU A 77 -3.40 5.36 10.92
CA LEU A 77 -2.81 4.12 10.41
C LEU A 77 -3.89 3.05 10.12
N ASP A 78 -4.81 2.82 11.06
CA ASP A 78 -5.84 1.80 10.92
C ASP A 78 -6.83 2.12 9.80
N GLN A 79 -7.25 3.39 9.69
CA GLN A 79 -8.10 3.82 8.59
C GLN A 79 -7.39 3.66 7.25
N GLY A 80 -6.11 4.05 7.20
CA GLY A 80 -5.26 3.88 6.02
C GLY A 80 -5.09 2.42 5.63
N ARG A 81 -4.86 1.51 6.59
CA ARG A 81 -4.79 0.06 6.34
C ARG A 81 -6.09 -0.47 5.76
N ARG A 82 -7.23 -0.21 6.40
CA ARG A 82 -8.55 -0.65 5.90
C ARG A 82 -8.82 -0.15 4.48
N GLY A 83 -8.56 1.15 4.23
CA GLY A 83 -8.70 1.74 2.90
C GLY A 83 -7.79 1.09 1.86
N THR A 84 -6.55 0.78 2.24
CA THR A 84 -5.58 0.11 1.37
C THR A 84 -6.01 -1.31 1.05
N VAL A 85 -6.55 -2.07 2.02
CA VAL A 85 -7.07 -3.41 1.74
C VAL A 85 -8.27 -3.34 0.77
N MET A 86 -9.23 -2.43 1.00
CA MET A 86 -10.36 -2.26 0.09
C MET A 86 -9.92 -1.91 -1.33
N TRP A 87 -8.89 -1.06 -1.47
CA TRP A 87 -8.27 -0.75 -2.76
C TRP A 87 -7.61 -1.99 -3.38
N ALA A 88 -6.83 -2.75 -2.60
CA ALA A 88 -6.15 -3.96 -3.09
C ALA A 88 -7.17 -5.00 -3.58
N VAL A 89 -8.24 -5.24 -2.83
CA VAL A 89 -9.35 -6.14 -3.22
C VAL A 89 -10.01 -5.63 -4.50
N ARG A 90 -10.38 -4.34 -4.57
CA ARG A 90 -11.05 -3.75 -5.73
C ARG A 90 -10.21 -3.82 -7.01
N HIS A 91 -8.89 -3.75 -6.88
CA HIS A 91 -7.97 -3.64 -8.01
C HIS A 91 -7.03 -4.83 -8.18
N GLU A 92 -7.33 -5.95 -7.51
CA GLU A 92 -6.43 -7.10 -7.38
C GLU A 92 -5.91 -7.60 -8.73
N ALA A 93 -6.81 -7.90 -9.67
CA ALA A 93 -6.44 -8.45 -10.97
C ALA A 93 -5.47 -7.54 -11.74
N ARG A 94 -5.69 -6.22 -11.68
CA ARG A 94 -4.81 -5.23 -12.31
C ARG A 94 -3.46 -5.16 -11.61
N ILE A 95 -3.44 -5.07 -10.29
CA ILE A 95 -2.20 -4.97 -9.51
C ILE A 95 -1.33 -6.20 -9.75
N ARG A 96 -1.92 -7.41 -9.76
CA ARG A 96 -1.20 -8.64 -10.09
C ARG A 96 -0.58 -8.59 -11.48
N ALA A 97 -1.33 -8.19 -12.50
CA ALA A 97 -0.79 -8.07 -13.85
C ALA A 97 0.37 -7.06 -13.94
N GLU A 98 0.25 -5.94 -13.24
CA GLU A 98 1.30 -4.90 -13.18
C GLU A 98 2.56 -5.39 -12.45
N VAL A 99 2.42 -6.08 -11.31
CA VAL A 99 3.55 -6.67 -10.57
C VAL A 99 4.24 -7.75 -11.39
N THR A 100 3.50 -8.65 -12.03
CA THR A 100 4.07 -9.67 -12.93
C THR A 100 4.87 -9.01 -14.06
N ALA A 101 4.30 -7.99 -14.71
CA ALA A 101 5.00 -7.25 -15.76
C ALA A 101 6.27 -6.54 -15.24
N GLN A 102 6.24 -6.00 -14.01
CA GLN A 102 7.40 -5.35 -13.40
C GLN A 102 8.52 -6.34 -13.07
N ARG A 103 8.18 -7.51 -12.52
CA ARG A 103 9.15 -8.57 -12.19
C ARG A 103 9.83 -9.15 -13.41
N VAL A 104 9.18 -9.17 -14.58
CA VAL A 104 9.80 -9.60 -15.85
C VAL A 104 10.81 -8.57 -16.38
N ARG A 105 10.71 -7.29 -15.97
CA ARG A 105 11.61 -6.22 -16.40
C ARG A 105 12.84 -6.03 -15.51
N SER A 106 12.80 -6.57 -14.28
CA SER A 106 13.85 -6.42 -13.26
C SER A 106 14.88 -7.53 -13.36
#